data_AF-A0AAN1LUG5-F1
#
_entry.id   AF-A0AAN1LUG5-F1
#
_cell.length_a   1.000
_cell.length_b   1.000
_cell.length_c   1.000
_cell.angle_alpha   90.00
_cell.angle_beta   90.00
_cell.angle_gamma   90.00
#
_symmetry.space_group_name_H-M   'P 1'
#
loop_
_entity.id
_entity.type
_entity.pdbx_description
1 polymer ?
#
loop_
_entity_poly.entity_id
_entity_poly.type
_entity_poly.pdbx_seq_one_letter_code
_entity_poly.pdbx_strand_id
1 'polypeptide(L)'
;MGTSTENVSVEQQLLSFLEERTKTPWTPDRDLFADGGLSSLFAMELVVHLESTYDIMVAGPDLQLMNFRTVNAMVAMVDRLRQAAGE
;
A
#
# COMPACT_ATOMS: atom_id res chain seq x y z
N MET A 1 -24.72 -19.29 -0.06
CA MET A 1 -23.36 -19.12 -0.60
C MET A 1 -22.53 -18.38 0.43
N GLY A 2 -21.31 -18.86 0.69
CA GLY A 2 -20.50 -18.59 1.88
C GLY A 2 -20.29 -17.09 2.17
N THR A 3 -20.57 -16.73 3.41
CA THR A 3 -20.02 -15.55 4.06
C THR A 3 -18.54 -15.83 4.33
N SER A 4 -17.65 -15.24 3.54
CA SER A 4 -16.22 -15.16 3.82
C SER A 4 -15.81 -13.70 3.78
N THR A 5 -16.21 -12.95 4.81
CA THR A 5 -15.48 -11.74 5.21
C THR A 5 -14.17 -12.24 5.82
N GLU A 6 -13.25 -12.68 4.98
CA GLU A 6 -11.87 -12.93 5.40
C GLU A 6 -11.27 -11.55 5.70
N ASN A 7 -10.61 -11.41 6.85
CA ASN A 7 -9.83 -10.22 7.16
C ASN A 7 -8.68 -10.16 6.15
N VAL A 8 -8.96 -9.59 4.97
CA VAL A 8 -7.99 -9.45 3.90
C VAL A 8 -6.82 -8.68 4.49
N SER A 9 -5.64 -9.29 4.49
CA SER A 9 -4.44 -8.66 5.04
C SER A 9 -4.11 -7.40 4.23
N VAL A 10 -3.49 -6.40 4.87
CA VAL A 10 -3.04 -5.13 4.24
C VAL A 10 -2.31 -5.41 2.93
N GLU A 11 -1.48 -6.46 2.90
CA GLU A 11 -0.78 -6.94 1.71
C GLU A 11 -1.72 -7.31 0.56
N GLN A 12 -2.72 -8.16 0.80
CA GLN A 12 -3.68 -8.63 -0.20
C GLN A 12 -4.55 -7.48 -0.73
N GLN A 13 -4.91 -6.52 0.12
CA GLN A 13 -5.65 -5.32 -0.31
C GLN A 13 -4.79 -4.45 -1.23
N LEU A 14 -3.53 -4.23 -0.87
CA LEU A 14 -2.57 -3.48 -1.69
C LEU A 14 -2.31 -4.17 -3.04
N LEU A 15 -2.09 -5.48 -3.05
CA LEU A 15 -1.89 -6.26 -4.28
C LEU A 15 -3.09 -6.15 -5.21
N SER A 16 -4.31 -6.31 -4.66
CA SER A 16 -5.56 -6.15 -5.42
C SER A 16 -5.67 -4.73 -6.01
N PHE A 17 -5.44 -3.69 -5.20
CA PHE A 17 -5.48 -2.31 -5.65
C PHE A 17 -4.47 -2.02 -6.77
N LEU A 18 -3.24 -2.52 -6.63
CA LEU A 18 -2.20 -2.36 -7.65
C LEU A 18 -2.55 -3.09 -8.94
N GLU A 19 -3.04 -4.33 -8.86
CA GLU A 19 -3.48 -5.08 -10.04
C GLU A 19 -4.65 -4.39 -10.74
N GLU A 20 -5.64 -3.89 -10.00
CA GLU A 20 -6.78 -3.17 -10.57
C GLU A 20 -6.37 -1.91 -11.33
N ARG A 21 -5.39 -1.17 -10.79
CA ARG A 21 -4.89 0.09 -11.35
C ARG A 21 -3.91 -0.10 -12.51
N THR A 22 -3.01 -1.08 -12.41
CA THR A 22 -1.94 -1.33 -13.40
C THR A 22 -2.29 -2.41 -14.42
N LYS A 23 -3.41 -3.13 -14.22
CA LYS A 23 -3.84 -4.27 -15.04
C LYS A 23 -2.79 -5.37 -15.16
N THR A 24 -1.91 -5.49 -14.16
CA THR A 24 -0.77 -6.39 -14.16
C THR A 24 -0.70 -7.11 -12.80
N PRO A 25 -0.40 -8.41 -12.75
CA PRO A 25 -0.20 -9.11 -11.49
C PRO A 25 1.09 -8.63 -10.78
N TRP A 26 0.98 -8.36 -9.49
CA TRP A 26 2.07 -7.93 -8.64
C TRP A 26 2.43 -8.98 -7.58
N THR A 27 3.67 -8.97 -7.14
CA THR A 27 4.14 -9.76 -6.00
C THR A 27 4.64 -8.82 -4.91
N PRO A 28 4.60 -9.22 -3.63
CA PRO A 28 4.85 -8.29 -2.54
C PRO A 28 6.28 -7.75 -2.49
N ASP A 29 7.24 -8.49 -3.04
CA ASP A 29 8.66 -8.12 -3.15
C ASP A 29 9.02 -7.41 -4.48
N ARG A 30 8.06 -7.25 -5.41
CA ARG A 30 8.33 -6.60 -6.70
C ARG A 30 8.50 -5.11 -6.50
N ASP A 31 9.51 -4.54 -7.15
CA ASP A 31 9.78 -3.10 -7.15
C ASP A 31 8.84 -2.39 -8.13
N LEU A 32 7.93 -1.57 -7.60
CA LEU A 32 6.93 -0.90 -8.41
C LEU A 32 7.51 0.24 -9.27
N PHE A 33 8.62 0.83 -8.83
CA PHE A 33 9.26 1.94 -9.54
C PHE A 33 10.23 1.45 -10.61
N ALA A 34 10.92 0.33 -10.36
CA ALA A 34 11.84 -0.25 -11.33
C ALA A 34 11.14 -0.75 -12.61
N ASP A 35 9.89 -1.23 -12.48
CA ASP A 35 9.09 -1.70 -13.62
C ASP A 35 8.45 -0.54 -14.42
N GLY A 36 8.64 0.72 -13.99
CA GLY A 36 7.97 1.88 -14.56
C GLY A 36 6.46 1.94 -14.28
N GLY A 37 5.97 1.12 -13.34
CA GLY A 37 4.55 0.95 -13.03
C GLY A 37 3.93 2.09 -12.21
N LEU A 38 4.73 3.01 -11.67
CA LEU A 38 4.27 4.07 -10.78
C LEU A 38 4.61 5.46 -11.35
N SER A 39 3.60 6.17 -11.83
CA SER A 39 3.71 7.60 -12.14
C SER A 39 3.68 8.44 -10.85
N SER A 40 4.25 9.64 -10.86
CA SER A 40 4.23 10.54 -9.70
C SER A 40 2.80 10.87 -9.23
N LEU A 41 1.83 10.88 -10.15
CA LEU A 41 0.42 11.09 -9.82
C LEU A 41 -0.17 9.87 -9.09
N PHE A 42 0.15 8.66 -9.55
CA PHE A 42 -0.31 7.44 -8.90
C PHE A 42 0.30 7.27 -7.51
N ALA A 43 1.53 7.73 -7.29
CA ALA A 43 2.13 7.74 -5.95
C ALA A 43 1.33 8.59 -4.97
N MET A 44 0.84 9.76 -5.39
CA MET A 44 -0.02 10.61 -4.57
C MET A 44 -1.39 9.96 -4.31
N GLU A 45 -2.00 9.34 -5.32
CA GLU A 45 -3.26 8.59 -5.13
C GLU A 45 -3.09 7.43 -4.16
N LEU A 46 -1.97 6.71 -4.23
CA LEU A 46 -1.63 5.62 -3.34
C LEU A 46 -1.51 6.11 -1.88
N VAL A 47 -0.84 7.24 -1.64
CA VAL A 47 -0.77 7.85 -0.31
C VAL A 47 -2.16 8.16 0.23
N VAL A 48 -2.99 8.88 -0.53
CA VAL A 48 -4.35 9.23 -0.11
C VAL A 48 -5.21 7.97 0.15
N HIS A 49 -5.05 6.94 -0.68
CA HIS A 49 -5.74 5.67 -0.49
C HIS A 49 -5.31 4.98 0.82
N LEU A 50 -4.01 4.93 1.11
CA LEU A 50 -3.48 4.35 2.34
C LEU A 50 -3.99 5.11 3.58
N GLU A 51 -3.90 6.44 3.57
CA GLU A 51 -4.37 7.30 4.66
C GLU A 51 -5.87 7.09 4.93
N SER A 52 -6.70 7.14 3.88
CA SER A 52 -8.15 6.98 3.99
C SER A 52 -8.59 5.55 4.34
N THR A 53 -7.84 4.52 3.93
CA THR A 53 -8.24 3.12 4.14
C THR A 53 -7.84 2.64 5.54
N TYR A 54 -6.70 3.10 6.04
CA TYR A 54 -6.12 2.61 7.30
C TYR A 54 -6.17 3.62 8.44
N ASP A 55 -6.73 4.81 8.22
CA ASP A 55 -6.81 5.91 9.19
C ASP A 55 -5.43 6.29 9.73
N ILE A 56 -4.47 6.45 8.81
CA ILE A 56 -3.07 6.80 9.11
C ILE A 56 -2.71 8.14 8.46
N MET A 57 -1.65 8.78 8.98
CA MET A 57 -1.03 9.95 8.35
C MET A 57 0.36 9.57 7.84
N VAL A 58 0.60 9.77 6.55
CA VAL A 58 1.87 9.46 5.89
C VAL A 58 2.63 10.76 5.61
N ALA A 59 3.62 11.08 6.44
CA ALA A 59 4.34 12.34 6.37
C ALA A 59 5.84 12.19 6.64
N GLY A 60 6.63 13.20 6.27
CA GLY A 60 8.05 13.28 6.59
C GLY A 60 8.86 12.05 6.14
N PRO A 61 9.46 11.28 7.06
CA PRO A 61 10.25 10.08 6.71
C PRO A 61 9.39 8.96 6.12
N ASP A 62 8.07 8.96 6.33
CA ASP A 62 7.19 7.94 5.78
C ASP A 62 6.94 8.15 4.28
N LEU A 63 7.10 9.38 3.77
CA LEU A 63 7.03 9.71 2.34
C LEU A 63 8.28 9.27 1.53
N GLN A 64 9.26 8.63 2.18
CA GLN A 64 10.44 8.13 1.49
C GLN A 64 10.06 7.05 0.46
N LEU A 65 10.65 7.13 -0.73
CA LEU A 65 10.44 6.17 -1.83
C LEU A 65 10.58 4.71 -1.38
N MET A 66 11.48 4.43 -0.43
CA MET A 66 11.71 3.09 0.10
C MET A 66 10.44 2.45 0.69
N ASN A 67 9.53 3.25 1.26
CA ASN A 67 8.29 2.76 1.87
C ASN A 67 7.22 2.39 0.83
N PHE A 68 7.31 2.95 -0.38
CA PHE A 68 6.39 2.67 -1.50
C PHE A 68 6.99 1.74 -2.54
N ARG A 69 8.25 1.33 -2.33
CA ARG A 69 9.02 0.58 -3.33
C ARG A 69 8.43 -0.79 -3.59
N THR A 70 7.93 -1.46 -2.56
CA THR A 70 7.34 -2.79 -2.60
C THR A 70 6.11 -2.83 -1.70
N VAL A 71 5.20 -3.79 -1.92
CA VAL A 71 4.02 -3.96 -1.04
C VAL A 71 4.46 -4.31 0.38
N ASN A 72 5.50 -5.13 0.53
CA ASN A 72 6.06 -5.46 1.86
C ASN A 72 6.48 -4.21 2.63
N ALA A 73 7.11 -3.23 1.97
CA ALA A 73 7.50 -1.98 2.60
C ALA A 73 6.27 -1.15 3.01
N MET A 74 5.24 -1.10 2.16
CA MET A 74 3.99 -0.40 2.47
C MET A 74 3.25 -1.04 3.64
N VAL A 75 3.18 -2.37 3.69
CA VAL A 75 2.57 -3.11 4.79
C VAL A 75 3.26 -2.79 6.11
N ALA A 76 4.61 -2.81 6.14
CA ALA A 76 5.38 -2.48 7.33
C ALA A 76 5.17 -1.02 7.77
N MET A 77 5.08 -0.09 6.82
CA MET A 77 4.77 1.32 7.09
C MET A 77 3.37 1.48 7.69
N VAL A 78 2.36 0.88 7.07
CA VAL A 78 0.97 0.93 7.54
C VAL A 78 0.85 0.34 8.95
N ASP A 79 1.45 -0.83 9.19
CA ASP A 79 1.43 -1.46 10.51
C ASP A 79 2.04 -0.55 11.58
N ARG A 80 3.23 0.01 11.31
CA ARG A 80 3.90 0.95 12.21
C ARG A 80 3.05 2.19 12.49
N LEU A 81 2.46 2.80 11.46
CA LEU A 81 1.67 4.03 11.61
C LEU A 81 0.35 3.77 12.35
N ARG A 82 -0.29 2.62 12.14
CA ARG A 82 -1.49 2.22 12.89
C ARG A 82 -1.20 2.00 14.37
N GLN A 83 -0.06 1.40 14.71
CA GLN A 83 0.37 1.26 16.10
C GLN A 83 0.60 2.63 16.75
N ALA A 84 1.23 3.56 16.02
CA ALA A 84 1.51 4.91 16.54
C ALA A 84 0.26 5.80 16.66
N ALA A 85 -0.77 5.58 15.83
CA ALA A 85 -2.03 6.34 15.88
C ALA A 85 -3.01 5.85 16.97
N GLY A 86 -2.83 4.62 17.45
CA GLY A 86 -3.67 4.01 18.49
C GLY A 86 -3.25 4.29 19.93
N GLU A 87 -2.21 5.11 20.15
CA GLU A 87 -1.72 5.53 21.48
C GLU A 87 -2.16 6.96 21.87
#